data_AF-A0A3L6SBV6-F1
#
_entry.id   AF-A0A3L6SBV6-F1
#
_cell.length_a   1.000
_cell.length_b   1.000
_cell.length_c   1.000
_cell.angle_alpha   90.00
_cell.angle_beta   90.00
_cell.angle_gamma   90.00
#
_symmetry.space_group_name_H-M   'P 1'
#
loop_
_entity.id
_entity.type
_entity.pdbx_description
1 polymer ?
#
loop_
_entity_poly.entity_id
_entity_poly.type
_entity_poly.pdbx_seq_one_letter_code
_entity_poly.pdbx_strand_id
1 'polypeptide(L)'
;MYPSALHSFTFFPRHSNGGPSRLLNPSPTISKDQGGHHLPRFAFFAAVIAAACLAGSPARPPFGPCVPPLRRQTMSCNCTIVVAIFIVIILGAGHAVTGARVGAMMIRQPSSSSAQMFREAPAFWNGAECAADGGGRVDIAMTLDANYLRGTMAAVLSILQHTACPESMVFHFLTAEVDDHGLVAALRASFPSLDLRVYRFDPSRVRDRISRSVRQELDQPLNYARVYLADTLPADVRRVTYLDSDVIVVDDIRTLASVDLAGHVLAAPEYCHANFSNYFTDAFWSHLALNGTFRGRRPCYFNTGVMVMDVVKWRAGGYTRRVEEWMAVQKRRRIYHLGSLPPFLLVFAGHIRAVDHRWNQHGLGGDNVEGRCRGLHPGPISLLHWSGKGKPWLRLDTRRPCSVDYLWAPYDLYRYSSPVIEEW
;
A
#
# COMPACT_ATOMS: atom_id res chain seq x y z
N MET A 1 -6.95 -44.98 -23.73
CA MET A 1 -5.76 -45.67 -23.18
C MET A 1 -4.70 -44.59 -22.93
N TYR A 2 -4.10 -44.62 -21.73
CA TYR A 2 -3.19 -43.64 -21.10
C TYR A 2 -3.79 -42.34 -20.52
N PRO A 3 -3.33 -41.92 -19.31
CA PRO A 3 -4.25 -41.58 -18.23
C PRO A 3 -4.01 -40.21 -17.58
N SER A 4 -4.99 -39.83 -16.77
CA SER A 4 -5.04 -38.71 -15.83
C SER A 4 -4.06 -38.89 -14.66
N ALA A 5 -3.43 -37.80 -14.20
CA ALA A 5 -2.72 -37.74 -12.93
C ALA A 5 -3.26 -36.58 -12.08
N LEU A 6 -4.13 -36.92 -11.14
CA LEU A 6 -4.48 -36.14 -9.96
C LEU A 6 -3.35 -36.29 -8.94
N HIS A 7 -2.78 -35.19 -8.45
CA HIS A 7 -1.95 -35.19 -7.24
C HIS A 7 -2.72 -34.54 -6.10
N SER A 8 -3.27 -35.39 -5.24
CA SER A 8 -3.74 -35.06 -3.90
C SER A 8 -2.54 -34.90 -2.97
N PHE A 9 -2.45 -33.77 -2.26
CA PHE A 9 -1.52 -33.59 -1.15
C PHE A 9 -2.24 -33.88 0.17
N THR A 10 -1.97 -35.04 0.74
CA THR A 10 -2.34 -35.39 2.13
C THR A 10 -1.27 -34.91 3.10
N PHE A 11 -1.67 -34.12 4.09
CA PHE A 11 -0.86 -33.71 5.24
C PHE A 11 -0.87 -34.80 6.32
N PHE A 12 0.30 -35.15 6.86
CA PHE A 12 0.46 -35.91 8.11
C PHE A 12 1.00 -34.98 9.23
N PRO A 13 0.56 -35.16 10.49
CA PRO A 13 0.98 -34.32 11.62
C PRO A 13 2.33 -34.78 12.23
N ARG A 14 3.11 -33.82 12.75
CA ARG A 14 4.40 -34.06 13.44
C ARG A 14 4.20 -34.34 14.93
N HIS A 15 4.94 -35.33 15.44
CA HIS A 15 5.28 -35.49 16.86
C HIS A 15 6.76 -35.12 17.13
N SER A 16 7.01 -34.74 18.38
CA SER A 16 8.20 -34.16 19.00
C SER A 16 9.25 -35.16 19.51
N ASN A 17 10.51 -34.69 19.60
CA ASN A 17 11.66 -35.06 20.47
C ASN A 17 12.96 -34.90 19.62
N GLY A 18 14.12 -34.37 20.03
CA GLY A 18 14.68 -33.96 21.31
C GLY A 18 16.17 -34.41 21.33
N GLY A 19 17.13 -33.47 21.25
CA GLY A 19 18.54 -33.66 21.70
C GLY A 19 19.62 -34.02 20.65
N PRO A 20 20.93 -33.73 20.91
CA PRO A 20 21.81 -33.07 19.93
C PRO A 20 23.07 -33.84 19.51
N SER A 21 23.63 -33.53 18.33
CA SER A 21 24.97 -33.98 17.89
C SER A 21 25.69 -32.94 17.01
N ARG A 22 26.99 -32.83 17.25
CA ARG A 22 27.97 -31.83 16.77
C ARG A 22 28.48 -32.05 15.33
N LEU A 23 28.93 -30.92 14.74
CA LEU A 23 30.11 -30.70 13.88
C LEU A 23 30.34 -31.58 12.63
N LEU A 24 30.41 -30.94 11.45
CA LEU A 24 31.62 -30.84 10.62
C LEU A 24 31.37 -30.01 9.34
N ASN A 25 32.17 -28.96 9.16
CA ASN A 25 32.44 -28.26 7.90
C ASN A 25 33.37 -29.14 7.03
N PRO A 26 33.36 -28.99 5.68
CA PRO A 26 34.38 -28.12 5.09
C PRO A 26 33.94 -27.34 3.82
N SER A 27 34.53 -26.15 3.66
CA SER A 27 34.67 -25.44 2.39
C SER A 27 35.67 -26.15 1.47
N PRO A 28 35.68 -25.81 0.17
CA PRO A 28 36.91 -25.23 -0.36
C PRO A 28 36.69 -24.01 -1.27
N THR A 29 37.73 -23.19 -1.33
CA THR A 29 37.93 -21.97 -2.12
C THR A 29 38.77 -22.24 -3.38
N ILE A 30 38.71 -21.30 -4.35
CA ILE A 30 39.62 -21.03 -5.50
C ILE A 30 39.28 -21.86 -6.77
N SER A 31 39.13 -21.33 -7.99
CA SER A 31 39.91 -20.29 -8.67
C SER A 31 39.14 -19.33 -9.59
N LYS A 32 39.82 -18.22 -9.87
CA LYS A 32 39.63 -17.30 -11.00
C LYS A 32 39.74 -18.06 -12.33
N ASP A 33 38.96 -17.65 -13.33
CA ASP A 33 39.52 -17.31 -14.63
C ASP A 33 38.64 -16.35 -15.44
N GLN A 34 39.30 -15.66 -16.36
CA GLN A 34 38.86 -14.49 -17.12
C GLN A 34 37.93 -14.83 -18.29
N GLY A 35 37.13 -13.83 -18.72
CA GLY A 35 36.65 -13.78 -20.11
C GLY A 35 35.35 -13.01 -20.33
N GLY A 36 35.41 -11.93 -21.11
CA GLY A 36 34.37 -11.66 -22.10
C GLY A 36 33.38 -10.53 -21.80
N HIS A 37 33.70 -9.36 -22.35
CA HIS A 37 32.84 -8.24 -22.67
C HIS A 37 31.40 -8.59 -23.11
N HIS A 38 30.41 -7.81 -22.65
CA HIS A 38 29.39 -7.13 -23.48
C HIS A 38 28.47 -6.26 -22.60
N LEU A 39 28.72 -4.94 -22.58
CA LEU A 39 27.73 -3.95 -22.13
C LEU A 39 26.86 -3.51 -23.33
N PRO A 40 25.54 -3.37 -23.18
CA PRO A 40 24.68 -2.85 -24.24
C PRO A 40 24.83 -1.32 -24.38
N ARG A 41 25.02 -0.89 -25.63
CA ARG A 41 25.12 0.50 -26.09
C ARG A 41 23.81 1.26 -25.84
N PHE A 42 23.73 2.11 -24.81
CA PHE A 42 22.81 3.26 -24.77
C PHE A 42 23.26 4.34 -23.75
N ALA A 43 24.57 4.54 -23.62
CA ALA A 43 25.17 5.55 -22.75
C ALA A 43 26.23 6.40 -23.48
N PHE A 44 25.93 6.85 -24.71
CA PHE A 44 26.84 7.69 -25.50
C PHE A 44 26.21 8.98 -26.06
N PHE A 45 25.00 9.35 -25.65
CA PHE A 45 24.36 10.59 -26.12
C PHE A 45 24.10 11.67 -25.05
N ALA A 46 24.42 11.40 -23.78
CA ALA A 46 24.23 12.37 -22.69
C ALA A 46 25.53 13.06 -22.20
N ALA A 47 26.70 12.69 -22.74
CA ALA A 47 28.00 13.19 -22.27
C ALA A 47 28.63 14.31 -23.13
N VAL A 48 27.96 14.77 -24.20
CA VAL A 48 28.51 15.79 -25.12
C VAL A 48 27.97 17.21 -24.84
N ILE A 49 27.00 17.39 -23.94
CA ILE A 49 26.44 18.73 -23.63
C ILE A 49 26.92 19.29 -22.28
N ALA A 50 27.61 18.51 -21.45
CA ALA A 50 28.08 18.95 -20.12
C ALA A 50 29.57 19.37 -20.06
N ALA A 51 30.27 19.49 -21.20
CA ALA A 51 31.71 19.80 -21.26
C ALA A 51 32.04 21.09 -22.05
N ALA A 52 31.16 22.12 -21.97
CA ALA A 52 31.40 23.42 -22.61
C ALA A 52 31.14 24.64 -21.71
N CYS A 53 31.20 24.48 -20.38
CA CYS A 53 31.04 25.61 -19.44
C CYS A 53 32.10 25.69 -18.32
N LEU A 54 33.19 24.91 -18.36
CA LEU A 54 34.27 25.00 -17.38
C LEU A 54 35.65 24.86 -18.05
N ALA A 55 36.04 25.87 -18.82
CA ALA A 55 37.45 26.11 -19.16
C ALA A 55 37.62 27.57 -19.60
N GLY A 56 38.10 28.42 -18.70
CA GLY A 56 38.34 29.83 -19.03
C GLY A 56 38.70 30.69 -17.82
N SER A 57 39.79 30.37 -17.14
CA SER A 57 40.44 31.32 -16.22
C SER A 57 41.94 31.29 -16.46
N PRO A 58 42.55 32.38 -16.97
CA PRO A 58 43.97 32.59 -16.84
C PRO A 58 44.27 33.53 -15.67
N ALA A 59 45.31 33.17 -14.93
CA ALA A 59 45.86 33.91 -13.80
C ALA A 59 46.40 35.31 -14.19
N ARG A 60 46.41 36.23 -13.22
CA ARG A 60 47.27 37.43 -13.21
C ARG A 60 47.84 37.65 -11.79
N PRO A 61 49.08 38.15 -11.66
CA PRO A 61 49.56 38.87 -10.48
C PRO A 61 49.87 40.36 -10.86
N PRO A 62 50.40 41.23 -9.98
CA PRO A 62 49.56 42.12 -9.17
C PRO A 62 49.92 43.63 -9.27
N PHE A 63 49.09 44.47 -8.60
CA PHE A 63 49.25 45.89 -8.22
C PHE A 63 49.10 47.02 -9.29
N GLY A 64 48.23 48.00 -8.99
CA GLY A 64 48.25 49.38 -9.55
C GLY A 64 46.86 49.98 -9.90
N PRO A 65 46.53 51.25 -9.51
CA PRO A 65 45.15 51.73 -9.40
C PRO A 65 44.55 52.45 -10.64
N CYS A 66 43.22 52.58 -10.62
CA CYS A 66 42.31 53.12 -11.64
C CYS A 66 42.34 54.65 -11.83
N VAL A 67 42.22 55.13 -13.09
CA VAL A 67 41.54 56.39 -13.56
C VAL A 67 41.10 56.22 -15.06
N PRO A 68 39.97 56.80 -15.55
CA PRO A 68 39.34 56.53 -16.88
C PRO A 68 39.68 57.64 -17.92
N PRO A 69 38.99 57.93 -19.07
CA PRO A 69 37.79 57.36 -19.75
C PRO A 69 37.89 57.29 -21.32
N LEU A 70 36.74 57.07 -22.00
CA LEU A 70 36.30 57.54 -23.35
C LEU A 70 35.97 56.53 -24.49
N ARG A 71 34.68 56.58 -24.86
CA ARG A 71 34.01 56.56 -26.19
C ARG A 71 34.09 55.34 -27.15
N ARG A 72 32.87 54.80 -27.33
CA ARG A 72 32.15 54.42 -28.59
C ARG A 72 32.82 53.47 -29.58
N GLN A 73 32.23 52.28 -29.72
CA GLN A 73 31.77 51.77 -31.01
C GLN A 73 30.56 50.83 -30.82
N THR A 74 29.62 50.97 -31.74
CA THR A 74 28.34 50.26 -31.87
C THR A 74 28.54 48.84 -32.41
N MET A 75 27.84 47.83 -31.85
CA MET A 75 27.42 46.65 -32.61
C MET A 75 25.95 46.33 -32.32
N SER A 76 25.20 46.35 -33.40
CA SER A 76 23.81 45.97 -33.54
C SER A 76 23.68 44.46 -33.75
N CYS A 77 22.47 43.96 -33.43
CA CYS A 77 21.85 42.74 -33.94
C CYS A 77 22.35 41.38 -33.47
N ASN A 78 21.60 40.78 -32.53
CA ASN A 78 21.26 39.34 -32.54
C ASN A 78 20.07 38.94 -31.65
N CYS A 79 19.34 39.89 -31.04
CA CYS A 79 18.15 39.56 -30.22
C CYS A 79 16.86 39.36 -31.04
N THR A 80 16.80 39.82 -32.29
CA THR A 80 15.56 39.80 -33.08
C THR A 80 15.26 38.44 -33.73
N ILE A 81 16.29 37.60 -33.94
CA ILE A 81 16.13 36.30 -34.62
C ILE A 81 15.61 35.21 -33.67
N VAL A 82 15.97 35.26 -32.37
CA VAL A 82 15.53 34.25 -31.39
C VAL A 82 14.06 34.42 -31.01
N VAL A 83 13.54 35.66 -31.00
CA VAL A 83 12.12 35.93 -30.69
C VAL A 83 11.20 35.53 -31.85
N ALA A 84 11.66 35.66 -33.11
CA ALA A 84 10.87 35.27 -34.28
C ALA A 84 10.67 33.75 -34.40
N ILE A 85 11.66 32.94 -33.99
CA ILE A 85 11.56 31.47 -34.02
C ILE A 85 10.58 30.95 -32.96
N PHE A 86 10.51 31.58 -31.79
CA PHE A 86 9.55 31.20 -30.73
C PHE A 86 8.10 31.52 -31.09
N ILE A 87 7.83 32.59 -31.85
CA ILE A 87 6.46 32.96 -32.26
C ILE A 87 5.94 32.05 -33.39
N VAL A 88 6.81 31.57 -34.29
CA VAL A 88 6.40 30.64 -35.37
C VAL A 88 6.08 29.24 -34.83
N ILE A 89 6.72 28.79 -33.74
CA ILE A 89 6.37 27.50 -33.12
C ILE A 89 5.04 27.59 -32.34
N ILE A 90 4.70 28.76 -31.77
CA ILE A 90 3.44 28.96 -31.04
C ILE A 90 2.25 29.16 -32.00
N LEU A 91 2.46 29.74 -33.19
CA LEU A 91 1.40 29.91 -34.20
C LEU A 91 1.28 28.76 -35.22
N GLY A 92 2.31 27.92 -35.37
CA GLY A 92 2.31 26.77 -36.30
C GLY A 92 1.73 25.46 -35.73
N ALA A 93 1.52 25.36 -34.42
CA ALA A 93 0.89 24.19 -33.79
C ALA A 93 -0.64 24.32 -33.68
N GLY A 94 -1.23 25.33 -34.30
CA GLY A 94 -2.65 25.66 -34.18
C GLY A 94 -3.60 24.84 -35.07
N HIS A 95 -3.14 24.18 -36.14
CA HIS A 95 -4.02 23.56 -37.13
C HIS A 95 -3.57 22.15 -37.55
N ALA A 96 -3.73 21.18 -36.65
CA ALA A 96 -3.91 19.75 -37.00
C ALA A 96 -4.33 18.94 -35.77
N VAL A 97 -5.53 19.17 -35.23
CA VAL A 97 -6.23 18.14 -34.44
C VAL A 97 -7.62 18.02 -35.03
N THR A 98 -7.72 17.23 -36.09
CA THR A 98 -8.96 16.61 -36.53
C THR A 98 -9.59 15.89 -35.34
N GLY A 99 -10.89 16.11 -35.15
CA GLY A 99 -11.64 15.67 -33.97
C GLY A 99 -11.57 14.17 -33.75
N ALA A 100 -10.69 13.75 -32.84
CA ALA A 100 -10.95 12.57 -32.04
C ALA A 100 -12.08 12.94 -31.08
N ARG A 101 -13.27 12.40 -31.32
CA ARG A 101 -14.31 12.31 -30.30
C ARG A 101 -13.68 11.60 -29.11
N VAL A 102 -13.18 12.36 -28.14
CA VAL A 102 -12.94 11.84 -26.80
C VAL A 102 -14.35 11.52 -26.30
N GLY A 103 -14.74 10.26 -26.45
CA GLY A 103 -15.84 9.73 -25.70
C GLY A 103 -15.49 9.98 -24.24
N ALA A 104 -16.07 11.03 -23.67
CA ALA A 104 -16.34 11.02 -22.24
C ALA A 104 -17.08 9.71 -22.03
N MET A 105 -16.38 8.70 -21.52
CA MET A 105 -17.02 7.56 -20.91
C MET A 105 -17.76 8.17 -19.71
N MET A 106 -18.97 8.67 -19.97
CA MET A 106 -19.97 8.79 -18.94
C MET A 106 -20.02 7.41 -18.32
N ILE A 107 -19.50 7.31 -17.11
CA ILE A 107 -19.74 6.18 -16.25
C ILE A 107 -21.27 6.08 -16.20
N ARG A 108 -21.80 5.11 -16.93
CA ARG A 108 -23.21 4.77 -16.94
C ARG A 108 -23.58 4.58 -15.48
N GLN A 109 -24.51 5.41 -14.97
CA GLN A 109 -25.04 5.22 -13.63
C GLN A 109 -25.48 3.75 -13.49
N PRO A 110 -24.93 2.97 -12.54
CA PRO A 110 -25.46 1.65 -12.28
C PRO A 110 -26.63 1.79 -11.31
N SER A 111 -27.84 1.85 -11.87
CA SER A 111 -29.04 1.50 -11.12
C SER A 111 -29.00 -0.01 -10.81
N SER A 112 -29.05 -0.39 -9.53
CA SER A 112 -29.29 -1.78 -9.03
C SER A 112 -28.29 -2.91 -9.39
N SER A 113 -27.18 -2.65 -10.09
CA SER A 113 -26.38 -3.73 -10.72
C SER A 113 -25.27 -4.35 -9.86
N SER A 114 -24.83 -3.73 -8.76
CA SER A 114 -23.62 -4.18 -8.05
C SER A 114 -23.79 -5.50 -7.29
N ALA A 115 -24.99 -5.79 -6.79
CA ALA A 115 -25.31 -7.06 -6.13
C ALA A 115 -25.19 -8.28 -7.07
N GLN A 116 -25.39 -8.10 -8.37
CA GLN A 116 -25.28 -9.17 -9.36
C GLN A 116 -23.85 -9.40 -9.85
N MET A 117 -22.89 -8.51 -9.51
CA MET A 117 -21.50 -8.63 -9.97
C MET A 117 -20.70 -9.72 -9.27
N PHE A 118 -21.16 -10.17 -8.10
CA PHE A 118 -20.44 -11.15 -7.27
C PHE A 118 -21.25 -12.42 -7.10
N ARG A 119 -20.55 -13.54 -6.90
CA ARG A 119 -21.15 -14.81 -6.47
C ARG A 119 -21.44 -14.74 -4.97
N GLU A 120 -22.46 -15.47 -4.55
CA GLU A 120 -22.69 -15.76 -3.15
C GLU A 120 -21.59 -16.70 -2.66
N ALA A 121 -21.04 -16.40 -1.49
CA ALA A 121 -20.07 -17.27 -0.83
C ALA A 121 -20.78 -18.50 -0.23
N PRO A 122 -20.07 -19.63 -0.06
CA PRO A 122 -20.60 -20.76 0.71
C PRO A 122 -21.02 -20.34 2.12
N ALA A 123 -21.99 -21.04 2.71
CA ALA A 123 -22.27 -20.90 4.13
C ALA A 123 -21.11 -21.50 4.95
N PHE A 124 -20.64 -20.75 5.95
CA PHE A 124 -19.57 -21.16 6.85
C PHE A 124 -20.12 -21.34 8.27
N TRP A 125 -19.67 -22.40 8.95
CA TRP A 125 -20.16 -22.82 10.27
C TRP A 125 -18.99 -23.03 11.21
N ASN A 126 -19.22 -22.81 12.51
CA ASN A 126 -18.21 -23.05 13.53
C ASN A 126 -17.77 -24.52 13.59
N GLY A 127 -16.46 -24.72 13.75
CA GLY A 127 -15.86 -25.98 14.13
C GLY A 127 -16.18 -26.37 15.58
N ALA A 128 -15.88 -27.62 15.94
CA ALA A 128 -16.15 -28.17 17.28
C ALA A 128 -15.40 -27.42 18.40
N GLU A 129 -14.22 -26.88 18.08
CA GLU A 129 -13.35 -26.10 18.95
C GLU A 129 -13.92 -24.74 19.36
N CYS A 130 -14.97 -24.25 18.68
CA CYS A 130 -15.58 -22.95 18.97
C CYS A 130 -16.47 -22.97 20.21
N ALA A 131 -16.97 -24.14 20.62
CA ALA A 131 -17.94 -24.30 21.69
C ALA A 131 -17.34 -24.19 23.11
N ALA A 132 -16.05 -24.44 23.29
CA ALA A 132 -15.43 -24.56 24.62
C ALA A 132 -15.11 -23.20 25.30
N ASP A 133 -14.87 -22.15 24.51
CA ASP A 133 -14.49 -20.81 25.02
C ASP A 133 -15.56 -19.73 24.74
N GLY A 134 -16.80 -20.14 24.43
CA GLY A 134 -17.84 -19.21 23.99
C GLY A 134 -17.48 -18.48 22.70
N GLY A 135 -16.70 -19.12 21.82
CA GLY A 135 -16.33 -18.66 20.48
C GLY A 135 -16.04 -17.16 20.42
N GLY A 136 -15.19 -16.65 21.32
CA GLY A 136 -15.04 -15.23 21.61
C GLY A 136 -15.13 -14.33 20.36
N ARG A 137 -16.08 -13.40 20.37
CA ARG A 137 -16.33 -12.42 19.29
C ARG A 137 -15.02 -11.79 18.79
N VAL A 138 -14.78 -11.86 17.49
CA VAL A 138 -13.63 -11.23 16.83
C VAL A 138 -14.12 -10.11 15.92
N ASP A 139 -13.77 -8.89 16.30
CA ASP A 139 -14.08 -7.69 15.53
C ASP A 139 -13.00 -7.43 14.47
N ILE A 140 -13.39 -7.45 13.20
CA ILE A 140 -12.54 -7.11 12.05
C ILE A 140 -13.01 -5.78 11.48
N ALA A 141 -12.10 -4.84 11.24
CA ALA A 141 -12.42 -3.57 10.59
C ALA A 141 -11.72 -3.43 9.24
N MET A 142 -12.46 -2.89 8.27
CA MET A 142 -11.97 -2.64 6.91
C MET A 142 -12.58 -1.35 6.37
N THR A 143 -11.93 -0.75 5.39
CA THR A 143 -12.57 0.28 4.56
C THR A 143 -13.33 -0.35 3.40
N LEU A 144 -14.40 0.31 2.96
CA LEU A 144 -15.23 -0.11 1.83
C LEU A 144 -15.27 0.99 0.77
N ASP A 145 -14.66 0.68 -0.38
CA ASP A 145 -14.47 1.56 -1.54
C ASP A 145 -14.81 0.81 -2.82
N ALA A 146 -15.42 1.48 -3.80
CA ALA A 146 -15.79 0.87 -5.06
C ALA A 146 -14.61 0.27 -5.84
N ASN A 147 -13.43 0.91 -5.82
CA ASN A 147 -12.23 0.43 -6.54
C ASN A 147 -11.60 -0.81 -5.89
N TYR A 148 -11.88 -1.01 -4.61
CA TYR A 148 -11.34 -2.10 -3.80
C TYR A 148 -12.37 -3.16 -3.42
N LEU A 149 -13.64 -3.00 -3.83
CA LEU A 149 -14.72 -3.91 -3.46
C LEU A 149 -14.37 -5.38 -3.74
N ARG A 150 -13.82 -5.66 -4.92
CA ARG A 150 -13.40 -7.02 -5.31
C ARG A 150 -12.31 -7.58 -4.40
N GLY A 151 -11.36 -6.74 -3.97
CA GLY A 151 -10.38 -7.10 -2.96
C GLY A 151 -11.03 -7.38 -1.60
N THR A 152 -11.93 -6.50 -1.15
CA THR A 152 -12.67 -6.68 0.12
C THR A 152 -13.44 -7.99 0.15
N MET A 153 -14.12 -8.35 -0.94
CA MET A 153 -14.83 -9.63 -1.08
C MET A 153 -13.89 -10.82 -0.89
N ALA A 154 -12.74 -10.80 -1.58
CA ALA A 154 -11.73 -11.85 -1.49
C ALA A 154 -11.12 -11.95 -0.08
N ALA A 155 -10.86 -10.81 0.58
CA ALA A 155 -10.36 -10.75 1.93
C ALA A 155 -11.36 -11.37 2.94
N VAL A 156 -12.63 -10.96 2.88
CA VAL A 156 -13.71 -11.52 3.73
C VAL A 156 -13.84 -13.02 3.50
N LEU A 157 -13.89 -13.47 2.24
CA LEU A 157 -13.98 -14.89 1.92
C LEU A 157 -12.78 -15.67 2.48
N SER A 158 -11.56 -15.15 2.32
CA SER A 158 -10.37 -15.81 2.84
C SER A 158 -10.39 -15.95 4.36
N ILE A 159 -10.86 -14.94 5.09
CA ILE A 159 -10.99 -15.00 6.55
C ILE A 159 -11.97 -16.10 6.95
N LEU A 160 -13.17 -16.12 6.35
CA LEU A 160 -14.20 -17.11 6.67
C LEU A 160 -13.77 -18.53 6.32
N GLN A 161 -13.04 -18.71 5.22
CA GLN A 161 -12.57 -20.00 4.77
C GLN A 161 -11.47 -20.60 5.65
N HIS A 162 -10.65 -19.76 6.30
CA HIS A 162 -9.47 -20.20 7.04
C HIS A 162 -9.58 -20.08 8.56
N THR A 163 -10.62 -19.43 9.08
CA THR A 163 -10.89 -19.44 10.52
C THR A 163 -11.72 -20.65 10.91
N ALA A 164 -11.42 -21.22 12.08
CA ALA A 164 -12.21 -22.33 12.59
C ALA A 164 -13.57 -21.87 13.18
N CYS A 165 -13.74 -20.58 13.49
CA CYS A 165 -14.98 -20.03 14.04
C CYS A 165 -15.53 -18.86 13.21
N PRO A 166 -16.03 -19.12 11.98
CA PRO A 166 -16.53 -18.08 11.09
C PRO A 166 -17.75 -17.34 11.66
N GLU A 167 -18.62 -17.99 12.45
CA GLU A 167 -19.81 -17.36 13.03
C GLU A 167 -19.48 -16.41 14.20
N SER A 168 -18.24 -16.46 14.70
CA SER A 168 -17.73 -15.54 15.73
C SER A 168 -17.18 -14.22 15.16
N MET A 169 -17.13 -14.09 13.84
CA MET A 169 -16.55 -12.93 13.16
C MET A 169 -17.59 -11.83 12.98
N VAL A 170 -17.25 -10.61 13.42
CA VAL A 170 -18.06 -9.42 13.19
C VAL A 170 -17.25 -8.44 12.35
N PHE A 171 -17.79 -8.03 11.21
CA PHE A 171 -17.09 -7.14 10.29
C PHE A 171 -17.63 -5.71 10.39
N HIS A 172 -16.72 -4.75 10.55
CA HIS A 172 -16.98 -3.33 10.62
C HIS A 172 -16.41 -2.63 9.38
N PHE A 173 -17.27 -2.15 8.51
CA PHE A 173 -16.86 -1.45 7.29
C PHE A 173 -17.01 0.06 7.43
N LEU A 174 -15.97 0.81 7.11
CA LEU A 174 -16.04 2.27 7.00
C LEU A 174 -16.12 2.66 5.53
N THR A 175 -17.13 3.44 5.15
CA THR A 175 -17.30 3.92 3.78
C THR A 175 -17.52 5.43 3.74
N ALA A 176 -16.90 6.10 2.77
CA ALA A 176 -17.13 7.52 2.49
C ALA A 176 -18.38 7.76 1.62
N GLU A 177 -18.88 6.71 0.97
CA GLU A 177 -19.98 6.79 0.01
C GLU A 177 -21.34 6.70 0.71
N VAL A 178 -22.33 7.41 0.17
CA VAL A 178 -23.71 7.39 0.66
C VAL A 178 -24.48 6.29 -0.05
N ASP A 179 -24.06 5.03 0.08
CA ASP A 179 -24.71 3.83 -0.51
C ASP A 179 -25.10 3.88 -2.02
N ASP A 180 -24.71 4.92 -2.76
CA ASP A 180 -25.14 5.17 -4.16
C ASP A 180 -24.58 4.13 -5.15
N HIS A 181 -23.51 3.41 -4.80
CA HIS A 181 -22.89 2.38 -5.63
C HIS A 181 -23.32 0.95 -5.28
N GLY A 182 -24.23 0.79 -4.31
CA GLY A 182 -24.70 -0.53 -3.84
C GLY A 182 -23.59 -1.43 -3.30
N LEU A 183 -22.49 -0.86 -2.78
CA LEU A 183 -21.39 -1.62 -2.20
C LEU A 183 -21.87 -2.49 -1.04
N VAL A 184 -22.73 -1.93 -0.19
CA VAL A 184 -23.30 -2.64 0.96
C VAL A 184 -24.25 -3.73 0.50
N ALA A 185 -25.06 -3.46 -0.53
CA ALA A 185 -25.95 -4.45 -1.13
C ALA A 185 -25.15 -5.62 -1.72
N ALA A 186 -24.04 -5.34 -2.41
CA ALA A 186 -23.15 -6.38 -2.93
C ALA A 186 -22.56 -7.23 -1.80
N LEU A 187 -22.02 -6.62 -0.73
CA LEU A 187 -21.49 -7.37 0.41
C LEU A 187 -22.54 -8.26 1.06
N ARG A 188 -23.74 -7.72 1.33
CA ARG A 188 -24.84 -8.48 1.94
C ARG A 188 -25.33 -9.62 1.04
N ALA A 189 -25.39 -9.40 -0.27
CA ALA A 189 -25.75 -10.44 -1.23
C ALA A 189 -24.68 -11.54 -1.33
N SER A 190 -23.41 -11.19 -1.23
CA SER A 190 -22.31 -12.17 -1.27
C SER A 190 -22.11 -12.93 0.04
N PHE A 191 -22.45 -12.33 1.19
CA PHE A 191 -22.24 -12.91 2.52
C PHE A 191 -23.50 -12.77 3.39
N PRO A 192 -24.59 -13.49 3.08
CA PRO A 192 -25.87 -13.31 3.77
C PRO A 192 -25.85 -13.74 5.23
N SER A 193 -24.94 -14.65 5.62
CA SER A 193 -24.83 -15.19 6.98
C SER A 193 -23.93 -14.39 7.92
N LEU A 194 -23.32 -13.29 7.46
CA LEU A 194 -22.28 -12.58 8.18
C LEU A 194 -22.84 -11.38 8.97
N ASP A 195 -22.45 -11.22 10.24
CA ASP A 195 -22.71 -9.99 11.01
C ASP A 195 -21.78 -8.88 10.47
N LEU A 196 -22.30 -8.11 9.51
CA LEU A 196 -21.64 -6.90 9.01
C LEU A 196 -22.33 -5.63 9.48
N ARG A 197 -21.50 -4.67 9.87
CA ARG A 197 -21.90 -3.33 10.27
C ARG A 197 -21.17 -2.31 9.41
N VAL A 198 -21.91 -1.38 8.84
CA VAL A 198 -21.36 -0.34 7.96
C VAL A 198 -21.51 1.01 8.64
N TYR A 199 -20.41 1.75 8.68
CA TYR A 199 -20.31 3.08 9.29
C TYR A 199 -19.93 4.09 8.22
N ARG A 200 -20.67 5.20 8.20
CA ARG A 200 -20.35 6.33 7.35
C ARG A 200 -19.14 7.07 7.89
N PHE A 201 -18.08 7.16 7.10
CA PHE A 201 -16.93 8.02 7.36
C PHE A 201 -17.16 9.38 6.69
N ASP A 202 -17.30 10.44 7.48
CA ASP A 202 -17.35 11.79 6.93
C ASP A 202 -15.95 12.22 6.45
N PRO A 203 -15.73 12.38 5.14
CA PRO A 203 -14.41 12.73 4.65
C PRO A 203 -14.03 14.20 4.95
N SER A 204 -14.98 15.05 5.38
CA SER A 204 -14.68 16.41 5.85
C SER A 204 -13.72 16.42 7.04
N ARG A 205 -13.72 15.37 7.88
CA ARG A 205 -12.86 15.23 9.05
C ARG A 205 -11.37 15.33 8.71
N VAL A 206 -10.99 14.88 7.52
CA VAL A 206 -9.58 14.80 7.09
C VAL A 206 -9.24 15.70 5.91
N ARG A 207 -10.20 16.08 5.07
CA ARG A 207 -9.93 16.81 3.81
C ARG A 207 -8.98 17.99 3.97
N ASP A 208 -9.21 18.83 4.98
CA ASP A 208 -8.39 20.02 5.22
C ASP A 208 -6.99 19.70 5.78
N ARG A 209 -6.79 18.48 6.28
CA ARG A 209 -5.54 17.97 6.87
C ARG A 209 -4.70 17.14 5.88
N ILE A 210 -5.25 16.72 4.74
CA ILE A 210 -4.53 15.95 3.72
C ILE A 210 -3.65 16.88 2.86
N SER A 211 -2.34 16.69 2.90
CA SER A 211 -1.40 17.34 1.97
C SER A 211 -1.36 16.60 0.65
N ARG A 212 -1.48 17.33 -0.47
CA ARG A 212 -1.44 16.76 -1.82
C ARG A 212 -0.21 15.86 -2.02
N SER A 213 -0.45 14.71 -2.60
CA SER A 213 0.49 13.66 -2.93
C SER A 213 0.69 13.58 -4.44
N VAL A 214 1.87 13.13 -4.89
CA VAL A 214 2.10 12.79 -6.31
C VAL A 214 1.26 11.56 -6.71
N ARG A 215 0.86 10.74 -5.72
CA ARG A 215 -0.08 9.62 -5.90
C ARG A 215 -1.45 10.05 -5.39
N GLN A 216 -2.37 10.35 -6.32
CA GLN A 216 -3.71 10.85 -5.99
C GLN A 216 -4.50 9.86 -5.14
N GLU A 217 -4.23 8.55 -5.27
CA GLU A 217 -4.88 7.52 -4.49
C GLU A 217 -4.60 7.70 -3.00
N LEU A 218 -3.43 8.23 -2.63
CA LEU A 218 -3.03 8.49 -1.24
C LEU A 218 -3.69 9.74 -0.63
N ASP A 219 -4.29 10.58 -1.47
CA ASP A 219 -5.05 11.76 -1.04
C ASP A 219 -6.52 11.43 -0.77
N GLN A 220 -6.94 10.20 -1.06
CA GLN A 220 -8.31 9.76 -0.78
C GLN A 220 -8.55 9.76 0.73
N PRO A 221 -9.56 10.52 1.22
CA PRO A 221 -9.91 10.59 2.63
C PRO A 221 -10.07 9.23 3.31
N LEU A 222 -10.58 8.24 2.58
CA LEU A 222 -10.84 6.90 3.13
C LEU A 222 -9.56 6.19 3.59
N ASN A 223 -8.38 6.51 3.03
CA ASN A 223 -7.11 5.97 3.52
C ASN A 223 -6.77 6.38 4.96
N TYR A 224 -7.37 7.48 5.42
CA TYR A 224 -7.21 8.01 6.77
C TYR A 224 -8.34 7.55 7.70
N ALA A 225 -9.39 6.89 7.19
CA ALA A 225 -10.52 6.43 8.00
C ALA A 225 -10.08 5.52 9.15
N ARG A 226 -8.99 4.75 8.95
CA ARG A 226 -8.38 3.91 9.99
C ARG A 226 -7.97 4.66 11.27
N VAL A 227 -7.66 5.96 11.16
CA VAL A 227 -7.36 6.84 12.31
C VAL A 227 -8.57 7.02 13.21
N TYR A 228 -9.77 6.96 12.65
CA TYR A 228 -11.03 7.28 13.31
C TYR A 228 -11.83 6.06 13.74
N LEU A 229 -11.28 4.85 13.54
CA LEU A 229 -11.95 3.59 13.88
C LEU A 229 -12.45 3.58 15.31
N ALA A 230 -11.57 3.89 16.26
CA ALA A 230 -11.94 3.87 17.67
C ALA A 230 -13.09 4.83 18.00
N ASP A 231 -13.15 6.00 17.36
CA ASP A 231 -14.22 6.98 17.59
C ASP A 231 -15.53 6.59 16.88
N THR A 232 -15.44 5.75 15.85
CA THR A 232 -16.56 5.36 14.99
C THR A 232 -17.23 4.07 15.46
N LEU A 233 -16.43 3.13 15.97
CA LEU A 233 -16.90 1.84 16.43
C LEU A 233 -17.78 1.98 17.68
N PRO A 234 -18.76 1.08 17.89
CA PRO A 234 -19.56 1.02 19.11
C PRO A 234 -18.73 0.91 20.40
N ALA A 235 -19.35 1.27 21.53
CA ALA A 235 -18.66 1.29 22.83
C ALA A 235 -18.26 -0.12 23.32
N ASP A 236 -19.03 -1.14 22.96
CA ASP A 236 -18.81 -2.55 23.27
C ASP A 236 -17.63 -3.16 22.48
N VAL A 237 -17.21 -2.54 21.38
CA VAL A 237 -16.00 -2.93 20.66
C VAL A 237 -14.78 -2.46 21.44
N ARG A 238 -14.14 -3.39 22.15
CA ARG A 238 -12.97 -3.11 22.99
C ARG A 238 -11.63 -3.33 22.28
N ARG A 239 -11.61 -4.21 21.28
CA ARG A 239 -10.44 -4.55 20.47
C ARG A 239 -10.92 -4.77 19.04
N VAL A 240 -10.11 -4.41 18.05
CA VAL A 240 -10.42 -4.63 16.64
C VAL A 240 -9.16 -4.97 15.85
N THR A 241 -9.26 -5.90 14.91
CA THR A 241 -8.20 -6.19 13.93
C THR A 241 -8.51 -5.43 12.65
N TYR A 242 -7.71 -4.43 12.32
CA TYR A 242 -7.84 -3.67 11.07
C TYR A 242 -7.07 -4.35 9.94
N LEU A 243 -7.73 -4.51 8.79
CA LEU A 243 -7.19 -5.08 7.56
C LEU A 243 -7.47 -4.17 6.35
N ASP A 244 -6.46 -3.93 5.51
CA ASP A 244 -6.64 -3.32 4.19
C ASP A 244 -7.40 -4.28 3.25
N SER A 245 -8.06 -3.72 2.23
CA SER A 245 -8.92 -4.48 1.30
C SER A 245 -8.17 -5.39 0.32
N ASP A 246 -6.85 -5.41 0.32
CA ASP A 246 -5.99 -6.13 -0.62
C ASP A 246 -5.12 -7.19 0.08
N VAL A 247 -5.73 -7.83 1.09
CA VAL A 247 -5.14 -8.95 1.83
C VAL A 247 -5.83 -10.27 1.52
N ILE A 248 -5.11 -11.37 1.71
CA ILE A 248 -5.64 -12.74 1.78
C ILE A 248 -5.11 -13.37 3.06
N VAL A 249 -6.00 -13.87 3.90
CA VAL A 249 -5.67 -14.59 5.13
C VAL A 249 -5.70 -16.09 4.82
N VAL A 250 -4.65 -16.83 5.21
CA VAL A 250 -4.48 -18.26 4.92
C VAL A 250 -4.24 -19.09 6.19
N ASP A 251 -4.56 -18.52 7.35
CA ASP A 251 -4.39 -19.10 8.67
C ASP A 251 -5.50 -18.55 9.59
N ASP A 252 -5.65 -19.10 10.80
CA ASP A 252 -6.76 -18.69 11.66
C ASP A 252 -6.54 -17.29 12.25
N ILE A 253 -7.30 -16.30 11.76
CA ILE A 253 -7.21 -14.88 12.15
C ILE A 253 -7.38 -14.66 13.66
N ARG A 254 -8.05 -15.59 14.37
CA ARG A 254 -8.20 -15.54 15.82
C ARG A 254 -6.86 -15.49 16.54
N THR A 255 -5.83 -16.13 15.97
CA THR A 255 -4.46 -16.12 16.50
C THR A 255 -3.87 -14.71 16.49
N LEU A 256 -4.11 -13.93 15.43
CA LEU A 256 -3.70 -12.52 15.40
C LEU A 256 -4.55 -11.67 16.33
N ALA A 257 -5.87 -11.81 16.28
CA ALA A 257 -6.82 -11.00 17.05
C ALA A 257 -6.65 -11.16 18.58
N SER A 258 -6.20 -12.34 19.03
CA SER A 258 -5.99 -12.67 20.43
C SER A 258 -4.61 -12.31 20.97
N VAL A 259 -3.70 -11.75 20.16
CA VAL A 259 -2.33 -11.43 20.59
C VAL A 259 -2.32 -10.56 21.85
N ASP A 260 -1.44 -10.91 22.79
CA ASP A 260 -1.20 -10.06 23.95
C ASP A 260 -0.47 -8.78 23.53
N LEU A 261 -1.18 -7.65 23.67
CA LEU A 261 -0.67 -6.31 23.38
C LEU A 261 0.38 -5.85 24.39
N ALA A 262 0.58 -6.55 25.50
CA ALA A 262 1.61 -6.27 26.51
C ALA A 262 1.63 -4.79 26.93
N GLY A 263 0.45 -4.22 27.20
CA GLY A 263 0.31 -2.82 27.59
C GLY A 263 0.20 -1.81 26.42
N HIS A 264 0.60 -2.18 25.20
CA HIS A 264 0.56 -1.29 24.04
C HIS A 264 -0.86 -1.07 23.49
N VAL A 265 -1.00 -0.03 22.67
CA VAL A 265 -2.27 0.32 22.01
C VAL A 265 -2.45 -0.40 20.68
N LEU A 266 -1.34 -0.72 20.01
CA LEU A 266 -1.32 -1.38 18.72
C LEU A 266 -0.39 -2.59 18.75
N ALA A 267 -0.71 -3.58 17.92
CA ALA A 267 0.22 -4.62 17.50
C ALA A 267 0.26 -4.72 15.98
N ALA A 268 1.45 -4.89 15.41
CA ALA A 268 1.69 -5.08 13.97
C ALA A 268 3.08 -5.69 13.72
N PRO A 269 3.32 -6.31 12.56
CA PRO A 269 4.67 -6.72 12.16
C PRO A 269 5.62 -5.53 11.99
N GLU A 270 6.80 -5.58 12.63
CA GLU A 270 7.83 -4.53 12.58
C GLU A 270 9.00 -4.91 11.69
N TYR A 271 9.29 -4.11 10.67
CA TYR A 271 10.40 -4.33 9.75
C TYR A 271 11.53 -3.34 10.05
N CYS A 272 12.28 -3.61 11.13
CA CYS A 272 13.40 -2.78 11.56
C CYS A 272 14.59 -2.74 10.57
N HIS A 273 14.60 -3.60 9.56
CA HIS A 273 15.59 -3.57 8.48
C HIS A 273 15.29 -2.49 7.43
N ALA A 274 14.07 -1.95 7.40
CA ALA A 274 13.74 -0.84 6.51
C ALA A 274 14.45 0.43 6.97
N ASN A 275 14.93 1.24 6.03
CA ASN A 275 15.50 2.54 6.35
C ASN A 275 14.39 3.49 6.81
N PHE A 276 14.20 3.59 8.13
CA PHE A 276 13.16 4.39 8.76
C PHE A 276 13.26 5.88 8.40
N SER A 277 14.47 6.38 8.13
CA SER A 277 14.67 7.79 7.76
C SER A 277 13.97 8.17 6.46
N ASN A 278 13.77 7.21 5.54
CA ASN A 278 13.14 7.44 4.23
C ASN A 278 11.65 7.82 4.32
N TYR A 279 10.99 7.64 5.47
CA TYR A 279 9.59 8.00 5.64
C TYR A 279 9.36 9.48 5.98
N PHE A 280 10.44 10.23 6.25
CA PHE A 280 10.41 11.63 6.61
C PHE A 280 11.39 12.45 5.76
N THR A 281 11.16 13.75 5.64
CA THR A 281 11.99 14.66 4.85
C THR A 281 13.24 15.09 5.63
N ASP A 282 14.25 15.60 4.92
CA ASP A 282 15.40 16.27 5.56
C ASP A 282 14.95 17.44 6.45
N ALA A 283 13.86 18.11 6.09
CA ALA A 283 13.28 19.17 6.90
C ALA A 283 12.78 18.66 8.27
N PHE A 284 12.26 17.43 8.35
CA PHE A 284 11.91 16.80 9.61
C PHE A 284 13.17 16.49 10.44
N TRP A 285 14.15 15.82 9.83
CA TRP A 285 15.34 15.34 10.52
C TRP A 285 16.27 16.46 10.99
N SER A 286 16.34 17.58 10.26
CA SER A 286 17.13 18.76 10.61
C SER A 286 16.55 19.59 11.76
N HIS A 287 15.31 19.32 12.20
CA HIS A 287 14.65 20.12 13.22
C HIS A 287 14.51 19.37 14.55
N LEU A 288 15.31 19.77 15.55
CA LEU A 288 15.43 19.09 16.85
C LEU A 288 14.09 18.90 17.58
N ALA A 289 13.17 19.87 17.49
CA ALA A 289 11.86 19.72 18.13
C ALA A 289 10.96 18.69 17.44
N LEU A 290 11.15 18.43 16.15
CA LEU A 290 10.37 17.44 15.40
C LEU A 290 10.96 16.05 15.58
N ASN A 291 12.26 15.88 15.27
CA ASN A 291 12.92 14.58 15.39
C ASN A 291 12.99 14.08 16.84
N GLY A 292 12.92 15.01 17.81
CA GLY A 292 12.86 14.71 19.24
C GLY A 292 11.67 13.84 19.64
N THR A 293 10.62 13.73 18.80
CA THR A 293 9.50 12.78 19.01
C THR A 293 9.96 11.33 19.18
N PHE A 294 11.09 10.96 18.56
CA PHE A 294 11.64 9.61 18.64
C PHE A 294 12.69 9.42 19.75
N ARG A 295 12.96 10.46 20.57
CA ARG A 295 13.95 10.37 21.65
C ARG A 295 13.56 9.27 22.64
N GLY A 296 14.49 8.35 22.91
CA GLY A 296 14.26 7.21 23.81
C GLY A 296 13.44 6.07 23.19
N ARG A 297 13.08 6.16 21.91
CA ARG A 297 12.38 5.10 21.17
C ARG A 297 13.37 4.34 20.28
N ARG A 298 13.03 3.10 19.94
CA ARG A 298 13.67 2.34 18.86
C ARG A 298 12.66 2.22 17.72
N PRO A 299 12.49 3.28 16.90
CA PRO A 299 11.44 3.28 15.89
C PRO A 299 11.75 2.31 14.76
N CYS A 300 10.78 1.46 14.43
CA CYS A 300 10.80 0.59 13.26
C CYS A 300 9.63 0.91 12.34
N TYR A 301 9.79 0.63 11.04
CA TYR A 301 8.66 0.66 10.12
C TYR A 301 7.69 -0.46 10.47
N PHE A 302 6.40 -0.17 10.49
CA PHE A 302 5.35 -1.16 10.43
C PHE A 302 4.34 -0.73 9.38
N ASN A 303 3.71 -1.70 8.72
CA ASN A 303 2.68 -1.44 7.75
C ASN A 303 1.32 -1.25 8.48
N THR A 304 0.59 -0.18 8.17
CA THR A 304 -0.69 0.15 8.82
C THR A 304 -1.90 -0.58 8.22
N GLY A 305 -1.68 -1.47 7.26
CA GLY A 305 -2.71 -2.26 6.60
C GLY A 305 -3.06 -3.56 7.31
N VAL A 306 -2.29 -3.94 8.34
CA VAL A 306 -2.61 -5.06 9.23
C VAL A 306 -2.22 -4.65 10.64
N MET A 307 -3.22 -4.43 11.51
CA MET A 307 -3.00 -4.00 12.89
C MET A 307 -4.04 -4.59 13.83
N VAL A 308 -3.65 -4.92 15.05
CA VAL A 308 -4.59 -5.15 16.16
C VAL A 308 -4.61 -3.91 17.03
N MET A 309 -5.79 -3.37 17.31
CA MET A 309 -5.97 -2.11 18.03
C MET A 309 -6.72 -2.33 19.34
N ASP A 310 -6.17 -1.86 20.45
CA ASP A 310 -6.89 -1.68 21.72
C ASP A 310 -7.74 -0.41 21.61
N VAL A 311 -9.03 -0.57 21.33
CA VAL A 311 -9.96 0.54 21.12
C VAL A 311 -10.15 1.35 22.41
N VAL A 312 -10.16 0.67 23.57
CA VAL A 312 -10.32 1.33 24.86
C VAL A 312 -9.14 2.24 25.15
N LYS A 313 -7.91 1.74 25.01
CA LYS A 313 -6.70 2.56 25.20
C LYS A 313 -6.54 3.63 24.14
N TRP A 314 -6.95 3.35 22.89
CA TRP A 314 -6.95 4.36 21.83
C TRP A 314 -7.80 5.57 22.21
N ARG A 315 -9.04 5.33 22.65
CA ARG A 315 -9.96 6.38 23.11
C ARG A 315 -9.39 7.11 24.34
N ALA A 316 -8.99 6.36 25.37
CA ALA A 316 -8.48 6.93 26.63
C ALA A 316 -7.22 7.78 26.44
N GLY A 317 -6.33 7.39 25.51
CA GLY A 317 -5.11 8.15 25.20
C GLY A 317 -5.30 9.27 24.19
N GLY A 318 -6.50 9.46 23.63
CA GLY A 318 -6.79 10.48 22.63
C GLY A 318 -5.93 10.34 21.36
N TYR A 319 -5.67 9.10 20.92
CA TYR A 319 -4.72 8.83 19.85
C TYR A 319 -5.17 9.34 18.47
N THR A 320 -6.48 9.42 18.20
CA THR A 320 -7.02 10.10 17.01
C THR A 320 -6.47 11.53 16.92
N ARG A 321 -6.61 12.31 18.01
CA ARG A 321 -6.16 13.70 18.06
C ARG A 321 -4.65 13.82 17.87
N ARG A 322 -3.85 12.92 18.48
CA ARG A 322 -2.40 12.91 18.33
C ARG A 322 -1.96 12.67 16.88
N VAL A 323 -2.66 11.79 16.16
CA VAL A 323 -2.41 11.57 14.73
C VAL A 323 -2.79 12.82 13.93
N GLU A 324 -3.94 13.43 14.21
CA GLU A 324 -4.38 14.68 13.55
C GLU A 324 -3.41 15.85 13.78
N GLU A 325 -2.82 15.97 14.98
CA GLU A 325 -1.81 16.99 15.30
C GLU A 325 -0.60 16.89 14.35
N TRP A 326 -0.11 15.67 14.08
CA TRP A 326 0.98 15.46 13.11
C TRP A 326 0.56 15.75 11.66
N MET A 327 -0.69 15.44 11.30
CA MET A 327 -1.24 15.83 9.99
C MET A 327 -1.32 17.36 9.84
N ALA A 328 -1.65 18.08 10.92
CA ALA A 328 -1.66 19.54 10.93
C ALA A 328 -0.24 20.13 10.83
N VAL A 329 0.76 19.53 11.49
CA VAL A 329 2.17 19.91 11.33
C VAL A 329 2.59 19.75 9.86
N GLN A 330 2.23 18.62 9.24
CA GLN A 330 2.50 18.34 7.84
C GLN A 330 1.92 19.39 6.88
N LYS A 331 0.74 19.94 7.18
CA LYS A 331 0.13 21.03 6.41
C LYS A 331 0.92 22.32 6.46
N ARG A 332 1.46 22.65 7.63
CA ARG A 332 2.26 23.87 7.84
C ARG A 332 3.67 23.72 7.31
N ARG A 333 4.24 22.52 7.40
CA ARG A 333 5.60 22.19 6.97
C ARG A 333 5.65 20.77 6.42
N ARG A 334 6.21 20.60 5.23
CA ARG A 334 6.38 19.27 4.61
C ARG A 334 7.42 18.43 5.35
N ILE A 335 6.97 17.58 6.27
CA ILE A 335 7.80 16.71 7.12
C ILE A 335 7.86 15.26 6.66
N TYR A 336 6.97 14.83 5.77
CA TYR A 336 7.02 13.55 5.06
C TYR A 336 6.45 13.71 3.66
N HIS A 337 6.67 12.71 2.79
CA HIS A 337 6.28 12.79 1.39
C HIS A 337 4.87 12.29 1.08
N LEU A 338 4.42 11.16 1.59
CA LEU A 338 3.22 10.52 1.03
C LEU A 338 2.38 9.79 2.08
N GLY A 339 1.05 9.92 1.95
CA GLY A 339 0.05 9.03 2.54
C GLY A 339 -0.23 9.19 4.04
N SER A 340 -1.03 8.26 4.54
CA SER A 340 -1.52 8.21 5.93
C SER A 340 -0.58 7.48 6.89
N LEU A 341 0.44 6.80 6.39
CA LEU A 341 1.39 6.03 7.19
C LEU A 341 2.30 6.90 8.09
N PRO A 342 2.95 7.98 7.61
CA PRO A 342 3.91 8.70 8.45
C PRO A 342 3.33 9.28 9.76
N PRO A 343 2.08 9.80 9.79
CA PRO A 343 1.41 10.16 11.05
C PRO A 343 1.31 9.02 12.05
N PHE A 344 1.04 7.78 11.60
CA PHE A 344 1.05 6.61 12.48
C PHE A 344 2.46 6.34 13.01
N LEU A 345 3.48 6.39 12.15
CA LEU A 345 4.87 6.17 12.59
C LEU A 345 5.31 7.20 13.64
N LEU A 346 4.93 8.48 13.48
CA LEU A 346 5.24 9.55 14.43
C LEU A 346 4.64 9.29 15.83
N VAL A 347 3.45 8.71 15.87
CA VAL A 347 2.75 8.43 17.13
C VAL A 347 3.21 7.10 17.76
N PHE A 348 3.41 6.06 16.95
CA PHE A 348 3.48 4.67 17.42
C PHE A 348 4.82 3.96 17.21
N ALA A 349 5.70 4.39 16.31
CA ALA A 349 6.94 3.66 16.04
C ALA A 349 7.81 3.56 17.30
N GLY A 350 8.19 2.33 17.68
CA GLY A 350 8.88 2.01 18.93
C GLY A 350 7.97 1.91 20.17
N HIS A 351 6.65 1.97 19.99
CA HIS A 351 5.62 1.87 21.03
C HIS A 351 4.44 0.97 20.61
N ILE A 352 4.72 -0.03 19.78
CA ILE A 352 3.75 -1.08 19.45
C ILE A 352 4.25 -2.43 19.95
N ARG A 353 3.32 -3.38 20.04
CA ARG A 353 3.66 -4.79 20.18
C ARG A 353 4.02 -5.37 18.82
N ALA A 354 5.29 -5.75 18.63
CA ALA A 354 5.69 -6.52 17.46
C ALA A 354 4.99 -7.89 17.44
N VAL A 355 4.49 -8.28 16.26
CA VAL A 355 3.99 -9.65 16.00
C VAL A 355 4.79 -10.28 14.86
N ASP A 356 4.65 -11.60 14.71
CA ASP A 356 5.36 -12.38 13.70
C ASP A 356 5.09 -11.84 12.28
N HIS A 357 6.14 -11.77 11.45
CA HIS A 357 6.07 -11.27 10.08
C HIS A 357 5.13 -12.09 9.17
N ARG A 358 4.81 -13.33 9.55
CA ARG A 358 3.84 -14.17 8.84
C ARG A 358 2.47 -13.52 8.68
N TRP A 359 2.12 -12.60 9.58
CA TRP A 359 0.87 -11.86 9.56
C TRP A 359 0.85 -10.69 8.58
N ASN A 360 1.94 -10.42 7.85
CA ASN A 360 1.91 -9.42 6.79
C ASN A 360 3.03 -9.66 5.76
N GLN A 361 2.77 -10.55 4.81
CA GLN A 361 3.61 -10.76 3.64
C GLN A 361 3.37 -9.62 2.62
N HIS A 362 3.81 -8.41 2.99
CA HIS A 362 3.53 -7.17 2.28
C HIS A 362 4.43 -6.96 1.05
N GLY A 363 4.02 -6.03 0.18
CA GLY A 363 4.74 -5.61 -1.01
C GLY A 363 4.40 -6.43 -2.25
N LEU A 364 3.37 -7.28 -2.21
CA LEU A 364 2.96 -8.11 -3.36
C LEU A 364 2.34 -7.27 -4.49
N GLY A 365 2.01 -6.00 -4.21
CA GLY A 365 1.62 -5.03 -5.22
C GLY A 365 2.77 -4.57 -6.13
N GLY A 366 3.98 -5.10 -5.92
CA GLY A 366 5.14 -4.86 -6.77
C GLY A 366 5.85 -3.54 -6.50
N ASP A 367 6.92 -3.28 -7.26
CA ASP A 367 7.59 -1.99 -7.22
C ASP A 367 6.64 -0.89 -7.75
N ASN A 368 6.54 0.20 -7.00
CA ASN A 368 5.70 1.33 -7.34
C ASN A 368 6.30 2.23 -8.44
N VAL A 369 7.58 2.03 -8.79
CA VAL A 369 8.31 2.78 -9.83
C VAL A 369 8.32 1.99 -11.14
N GLU A 370 8.87 0.78 -11.13
CA GLU A 370 9.05 -0.02 -12.35
C GLU A 370 7.89 -1.01 -12.61
N GLY A 371 6.95 -1.15 -11.68
CA GLY A 371 5.82 -2.09 -11.82
C GLY A 371 6.24 -3.56 -11.73
N ARG A 372 7.47 -3.85 -11.28
CA ARG A 372 8.00 -5.22 -11.22
C ARG A 372 7.30 -6.05 -10.16
N CYS A 373 7.03 -7.31 -10.51
CA CYS A 373 6.55 -8.32 -9.57
C CYS A 373 7.56 -8.52 -8.43
N ARG A 374 7.05 -8.66 -7.20
CA ARG A 374 7.85 -9.05 -6.03
C ARG A 374 7.41 -10.43 -5.56
N GLY A 375 8.39 -11.30 -5.26
CA GLY A 375 8.13 -12.61 -4.68
C GLY A 375 7.79 -12.55 -3.19
N LEU A 376 7.53 -13.73 -2.63
CA LEU A 376 7.34 -13.92 -1.19
C LEU A 376 8.68 -13.71 -0.47
N HIS A 377 8.65 -13.15 0.74
CA HIS A 377 9.83 -13.09 1.61
C HIS A 377 9.96 -14.44 2.33
N PRO A 378 11.17 -14.81 2.82
CA PRO A 378 11.33 -16.08 3.54
C PRO A 378 10.53 -16.11 4.85
N GLY A 379 10.06 -17.29 5.22
CA GLY A 379 9.37 -17.54 6.47
C GLY A 379 7.97 -18.13 6.29
N PRO A 380 7.28 -18.45 7.40
CA PRO A 380 5.89 -18.88 7.34
C PRO A 380 4.98 -17.74 6.89
N ILE A 381 3.83 -18.08 6.29
CA ILE A 381 2.86 -17.12 5.75
C ILE A 381 1.51 -17.43 6.36
N SER A 382 0.89 -16.42 6.97
CA SER A 382 -0.48 -16.47 7.48
C SER A 382 -1.35 -15.40 6.82
N LEU A 383 -0.75 -14.35 6.26
CA LEU A 383 -1.45 -13.29 5.53
C LEU A 383 -0.59 -12.75 4.38
N LEU A 384 -1.16 -12.73 3.18
CA LEU A 384 -0.61 -12.15 1.94
C LEU A 384 -1.17 -10.74 1.74
N HIS A 385 -0.34 -9.76 1.37
CA HIS A 385 -0.78 -8.37 1.24
C HIS A 385 -0.22 -7.68 -0.01
N TRP A 386 -1.13 -7.30 -0.91
CA TRP A 386 -0.85 -6.57 -2.16
C TRP A 386 -0.65 -5.07 -1.96
N SER A 387 0.01 -4.71 -0.86
CA SER A 387 0.40 -3.33 -0.56
C SER A 387 1.24 -2.78 -1.71
N GLY A 388 0.86 -1.63 -2.27
CA GLY A 388 1.47 -1.06 -3.47
C GLY A 388 0.43 -0.82 -4.56
N LYS A 389 0.89 -0.49 -5.78
CA LYS A 389 0.01 -0.15 -6.91
C LYS A 389 -0.62 -1.35 -7.60
N GLY A 390 0.11 -2.45 -7.75
CA GLY A 390 -0.36 -3.62 -8.48
C GLY A 390 -1.44 -4.38 -7.70
N LYS A 391 -2.68 -4.34 -8.16
CA LYS A 391 -3.77 -5.12 -7.56
C LYS A 391 -3.97 -6.43 -8.32
N PRO A 392 -4.17 -7.56 -7.61
CA PRO A 392 -4.19 -8.87 -8.25
C PRO A 392 -5.34 -8.98 -9.27
N TRP A 393 -6.54 -8.49 -8.93
CA TRP A 393 -7.68 -8.46 -9.84
C TRP A 393 -7.40 -7.67 -11.13
N LEU A 394 -6.76 -6.50 -11.02
CA LEU A 394 -6.40 -5.68 -12.19
C LEU A 394 -5.37 -6.38 -13.07
N ARG A 395 -4.36 -7.02 -12.47
CA ARG A 395 -3.29 -7.72 -13.20
C ARG A 395 -3.81 -8.99 -13.89
N LEU A 396 -4.72 -9.71 -13.24
CA LEU A 396 -5.40 -10.87 -13.82
C LEU A 396 -6.28 -10.46 -15.00
N ASP A 397 -7.13 -9.43 -14.84
CA ASP A 397 -8.03 -8.96 -15.90
C ASP A 397 -7.26 -8.43 -17.12
N THR A 398 -6.13 -7.74 -16.90
CA THR A 398 -5.26 -7.24 -17.97
C THR A 398 -4.32 -8.30 -18.56
N ARG A 399 -4.44 -9.57 -18.13
CA ARG A 399 -3.60 -10.71 -18.57
C ARG A 399 -2.10 -10.44 -18.39
N ARG A 400 -1.74 -9.70 -17.34
CA ARG A 400 -0.35 -9.44 -16.92
C ARG A 400 -0.14 -9.80 -15.43
N PRO A 401 -0.50 -11.03 -15.00
CA PRO A 401 -0.37 -11.42 -13.60
C PRO A 401 1.09 -11.60 -13.21
N CYS A 402 1.38 -11.24 -11.96
CA CYS A 402 2.52 -11.79 -11.24
C CYS A 402 2.19 -13.20 -10.76
N SER A 403 3.20 -14.05 -10.55
CA SER A 403 2.98 -15.43 -10.05
C SER A 403 2.17 -15.46 -8.76
N VAL A 404 2.42 -14.50 -7.86
CA VAL A 404 1.69 -14.37 -6.59
C VAL A 404 0.20 -14.08 -6.78
N ASP A 405 -0.24 -13.46 -7.88
CA ASP A 405 -1.66 -13.10 -8.10
C ASP A 405 -2.56 -14.34 -8.21
N TYR A 406 -2.00 -15.47 -8.62
CA TYR A 406 -2.73 -16.74 -8.64
C TYR A 406 -3.02 -17.28 -7.23
N LEU A 407 -2.35 -16.76 -6.19
CA LEU A 407 -2.72 -17.05 -4.79
C LEU A 407 -3.96 -16.27 -4.35
N TRP A 408 -4.30 -15.17 -5.02
CA TRP A 408 -5.51 -14.38 -4.77
C TRP A 408 -6.71 -14.91 -5.55
N ALA A 409 -6.50 -15.38 -6.79
CA ALA A 409 -7.54 -15.82 -7.70
C ALA A 409 -8.60 -16.80 -7.13
N PRO A 410 -8.25 -17.77 -6.25
CA PRO A 410 -9.24 -18.69 -5.66
C PRO A 410 -10.32 -18.00 -4.82
N TYR A 411 -10.04 -16.80 -4.31
CA TYR A 411 -10.96 -16.03 -3.47
C TYR A 411 -11.79 -15.01 -4.25
N ASP A 412 -11.66 -14.97 -5.58
CA ASP A 412 -12.36 -14.00 -6.41
C ASP A 412 -13.82 -14.39 -6.64
N LEU A 413 -14.72 -13.71 -5.96
CA LEU A 413 -16.16 -13.90 -6.14
C LEU A 413 -16.71 -13.18 -7.37
N TYR A 414 -15.92 -12.36 -8.08
CA TYR A 414 -16.42 -11.60 -9.22
C TYR A 414 -16.94 -12.52 -10.35
N ARG A 415 -18.11 -12.20 -10.87
CA ARG A 415 -18.71 -12.89 -12.03
C ARG A 415 -18.11 -12.30 -13.30
N TYR A 416 -17.26 -13.06 -13.96
CA TYR A 416 -16.93 -12.77 -15.34
C TYR A 416 -18.17 -13.02 -16.19
N SER A 417 -18.67 -11.97 -16.85
CA SER A 417 -19.62 -12.16 -17.95
C SER A 417 -18.89 -12.94 -19.04
N SER A 418 -19.16 -14.25 -19.15
CA SER A 418 -18.74 -15.01 -20.32
C SER A 418 -19.29 -14.27 -21.55
N PRO A 419 -18.48 -14.06 -22.61
CA PRO A 419 -19.08 -13.95 -23.92
C PRO A 419 -19.88 -15.23 -24.11
N VAL A 420 -21.19 -15.10 -24.33
CA VAL A 420 -21.98 -16.19 -24.88
C VAL A 420 -21.29 -16.57 -26.18
N ILE A 421 -20.52 -17.65 -26.18
CA ILE A 421 -20.12 -18.31 -27.42
C ILE A 421 -21.41 -18.97 -27.87
N GLU A 422 -22.20 -18.26 -28.68
CA GLU A 422 -23.16 -18.91 -29.56
C GLU A 422 -22.32 -19.75 -30.52
N GLU A 423 -22.28 -21.05 -30.26
CA GLU A 423 -21.88 -22.04 -31.25
C GLU A 423 -22.82 -21.89 -32.45
N TRP A 424 -22.26 -21.50 -33.59
CA TRP A 424 -22.87 -21.61 -34.91
C TRP A 424 -22.19 -22.74 -35.67
#